data_AF-A0A076GY51-F1
#
_entry.id   AF-A0A076GY51-F1
#
_cell.length_a   1.000
_cell.length_b   1.000
_cell.length_c   1.000
_cell.angle_alpha   90.00
_cell.angle_beta   90.00
_cell.angle_gamma   90.00
#
_symmetry.space_group_name_H-M   'P 1'
#
loop_
_entity.id
_entity.type
_entity.pdbx_description
1 polymer ?
#
loop_
_entity_poly.entity_id
_entity_poly.type
_entity_poly.pdbx_seq_one_letter_code
_entity_poly.pdbx_strand_id
1 'polypeptide(L)'
;MSQLNPASSFSSEQVKLRDEIGAQLSQFGLQHPLAPQLLLATFLLSPAGLFQVAAPEQNLPQWLLSSYRDLYEKAPAVQPTPQVPQDSAPEPAQAFNLPEPDFGPFPDSLQELTQNRIHLNRMLGLANLYYIDPEDREIASELLLLRRDLSQLIRACPEEQLSELWATDMGERYWAMVRSGVQREPLDPFDEALKNEITRRLQPQQGGGFGTPGALNAFLVAMLFFEPGSMQVDGASSKLPGWLLPHYEQIFLKPLETPQA
;
A
#
# COMPACT_ATOMS: atom_id res chain seq x y z
N MET A 1 -3.80 -1.43 -9.64
CA MET A 1 -4.40 -2.66 -10.20
C MET A 1 -4.60 -2.45 -11.68
N SER A 2 -3.77 -3.07 -12.51
CA SER A 2 -3.91 -3.02 -13.97
C SER A 2 -5.30 -3.49 -14.36
N GLN A 3 -6.04 -2.67 -15.12
CA GLN A 3 -7.32 -3.11 -15.67
C GLN A 3 -7.05 -4.28 -16.62
N LEU A 4 -7.59 -5.44 -16.29
CA LEU A 4 -7.63 -6.58 -17.18
C LEU A 4 -8.33 -6.14 -18.48
N ASN A 5 -7.63 -6.26 -19.60
CA ASN A 5 -8.18 -5.95 -20.90
C ASN A 5 -8.08 -7.20 -21.80
N PRO A 6 -8.81 -7.23 -22.93
CA PRO A 6 -8.83 -8.40 -23.82
C PRO A 6 -7.46 -8.76 -24.43
N ALA A 7 -6.46 -7.87 -24.34
CA ALA A 7 -5.09 -8.10 -24.81
C ALA A 7 -4.12 -8.51 -23.70
N SER A 8 -4.59 -8.66 -22.45
CA SER A 8 -3.78 -9.14 -21.33
C SER A 8 -3.26 -10.55 -21.62
N SER A 9 -1.93 -10.67 -21.73
CA SER A 9 -1.23 -11.95 -21.76
C SER A 9 -0.81 -12.34 -20.35
N PHE A 10 -0.92 -13.63 -20.04
CA PHE A 10 -0.55 -14.18 -18.75
C PHE A 10 0.72 -15.01 -18.89
N SER A 11 1.60 -14.95 -17.88
CA SER A 11 2.77 -15.82 -17.83
C SER A 11 2.34 -17.29 -17.74
N SER A 12 3.22 -18.21 -18.14
CA SER A 12 2.98 -19.65 -18.02
C SER A 12 2.67 -20.08 -16.57
N GLU A 13 3.19 -19.37 -15.58
CA GLU A 13 2.93 -19.61 -14.16
C GLU A 13 1.55 -19.09 -13.74
N GLN A 14 1.14 -17.91 -14.21
CA GLN A 14 -0.20 -17.37 -13.98
C GLN A 14 -1.29 -18.23 -14.62
N VAL A 15 -1.01 -18.77 -15.82
CA VAL A 15 -1.90 -19.72 -16.50
C VAL A 15 -2.03 -21.02 -15.70
N LYS A 16 -0.91 -21.58 -15.20
CA LYS A 16 -0.95 -22.78 -14.35
C LYS A 16 -1.73 -22.54 -13.07
N LEU A 17 -1.47 -21.43 -12.38
CA LEU A 17 -2.18 -21.06 -11.16
C LEU A 17 -3.69 -20.91 -11.41
N ARG A 18 -4.08 -20.27 -12.51
CA ARG A 18 -5.48 -20.16 -12.92
C ARG A 18 -6.11 -21.54 -13.12
N ASP A 19 -5.42 -22.44 -13.81
CA ASP A 19 -5.94 -23.78 -14.10
C ASP A 19 -6.08 -24.63 -12.81
N GLU A 20 -5.17 -24.47 -11.86
CA GLU A 20 -5.26 -25.07 -10.51
C GLU A 20 -6.46 -24.54 -9.72
N ILE A 21 -6.68 -23.22 -9.74
CA ILE A 21 -7.84 -22.59 -9.10
C ILE A 21 -9.15 -23.08 -9.77
N GLY A 22 -9.17 -23.20 -11.09
CA GLY A 22 -10.32 -23.71 -11.85
C GLY A 22 -10.64 -25.17 -11.52
N ALA A 23 -9.62 -26.00 -11.32
CA ALA A 23 -9.79 -27.38 -10.87
C ALA A 23 -10.39 -27.44 -9.45
N GLN A 24 -9.92 -26.58 -8.54
CA GLN A 24 -10.48 -26.46 -7.19
C GLN A 24 -11.94 -26.00 -7.19
N LEU A 25 -12.29 -24.99 -8.00
CA LEU A 25 -13.67 -24.52 -8.15
C LEU A 25 -14.60 -25.63 -8.69
N SER A 26 -14.11 -26.43 -9.65
CA SER A 26 -14.86 -27.55 -10.21
C SER A 26 -15.08 -28.68 -9.19
N GLN A 27 -14.12 -28.86 -8.28
CA GLN A 27 -14.17 -29.88 -7.22
C GLN A 27 -15.09 -29.48 -6.05
N PHE A 28 -15.03 -28.22 -5.60
CA PHE A 28 -15.78 -27.75 -4.44
C PHE A 28 -17.19 -27.24 -4.79
N GLY A 29 -17.38 -26.79 -6.02
CA GLY A 29 -18.63 -26.17 -6.48
C GLY A 29 -18.81 -24.74 -5.96
N LEU A 30 -19.72 -24.01 -6.61
CA LEU A 30 -19.96 -22.57 -6.36
C LEU A 30 -20.67 -22.27 -5.02
N GLN A 31 -21.20 -23.30 -4.34
CA GLN A 31 -21.86 -23.16 -3.04
C GLN A 31 -20.86 -23.26 -1.87
N HIS A 32 -19.59 -23.56 -2.14
CA HIS A 32 -18.58 -23.71 -1.11
C HIS A 32 -18.18 -22.34 -0.51
N PRO A 33 -17.89 -22.23 0.80
CA PRO A 33 -17.52 -20.96 1.44
C PRO A 33 -16.29 -20.26 0.86
N LEU A 34 -15.39 -21.04 0.22
CA LEU A 34 -14.19 -20.52 -0.46
C LEU A 34 -14.43 -20.10 -1.92
N ALA A 35 -15.61 -20.37 -2.47
CA ALA A 35 -15.91 -20.09 -3.87
C ALA A 35 -15.74 -18.60 -4.24
N PRO A 36 -16.15 -17.62 -3.40
CA PRO A 36 -15.95 -16.20 -3.74
C PRO A 36 -14.48 -15.80 -3.83
N GLN A 37 -13.61 -16.32 -2.95
CA GLN A 37 -12.17 -16.02 -3.00
C GLN A 37 -11.52 -16.66 -4.22
N LEU A 38 -11.88 -17.89 -4.54
CA LEU A 38 -11.36 -18.59 -5.72
C LEU A 38 -11.84 -17.92 -7.01
N LEU A 39 -13.10 -17.48 -7.08
CA LEU A 39 -13.63 -16.73 -8.22
C LEU A 39 -12.92 -15.38 -8.41
N LEU A 40 -12.67 -14.64 -7.34
CA LEU A 40 -11.87 -13.41 -7.39
C LEU A 40 -10.45 -13.67 -7.92
N ALA A 41 -9.80 -14.73 -7.44
CA ALA A 41 -8.48 -15.11 -7.92
C ALA A 41 -8.50 -15.52 -9.40
N THR A 42 -9.53 -16.25 -9.84
CA THR A 42 -9.71 -16.59 -11.26
C THR A 42 -9.94 -15.35 -12.11
N PHE A 43 -10.71 -14.36 -11.64
CA PHE A 43 -10.90 -13.10 -12.36
C PHE A 43 -9.57 -12.39 -12.61
N LEU A 44 -8.74 -12.27 -11.57
CA LEU A 44 -7.42 -11.62 -11.68
C LEU A 44 -6.48 -12.30 -12.68
N LEU A 45 -6.73 -13.57 -13.01
CA LEU A 45 -5.90 -14.39 -13.89
C LEU A 45 -6.60 -14.77 -15.21
N SER A 46 -7.76 -14.18 -15.51
CA SER A 46 -8.54 -14.50 -16.71
C SER A 46 -8.69 -13.29 -17.63
N PRO A 47 -8.39 -13.42 -18.92
CA PRO A 47 -8.59 -12.32 -19.87
C PRO A 47 -10.07 -11.92 -19.95
N ALA A 48 -10.33 -10.63 -20.09
CA ALA A 48 -11.68 -10.09 -20.26
C ALA A 48 -12.43 -10.80 -21.39
N GLY A 49 -13.67 -11.21 -21.13
CA GLY A 49 -14.54 -11.91 -22.09
C GLY A 49 -14.31 -13.42 -22.25
N LEU A 50 -13.32 -14.02 -21.59
CA LEU A 50 -13.01 -15.47 -21.71
C LEU A 50 -13.47 -16.32 -20.52
N PHE A 51 -13.94 -15.69 -19.44
CA PHE A 51 -14.45 -16.38 -18.27
C PHE A 51 -15.97 -16.26 -18.18
N GLN A 52 -16.65 -17.41 -18.10
CA GLN A 52 -18.12 -17.49 -18.04
C GLN A 52 -18.56 -18.21 -16.77
N VAL A 53 -19.44 -17.56 -16.02
CA VAL A 53 -20.14 -18.15 -14.88
C VAL A 53 -21.56 -18.49 -15.30
N ALA A 54 -21.96 -19.76 -15.14
CA ALA A 54 -23.34 -20.16 -15.41
C ALA A 54 -24.28 -19.49 -14.39
N ALA A 55 -25.40 -18.93 -14.87
CA ALA A 55 -26.40 -18.24 -14.03
C ALA A 55 -25.75 -17.27 -12.99
N PRO A 56 -25.03 -16.22 -13.44
CA PRO A 56 -24.22 -15.36 -12.56
C PRO A 56 -25.06 -14.65 -11.51
N GLU A 57 -26.32 -14.32 -11.82
CA GLU A 57 -27.32 -13.77 -10.89
C GLU A 57 -27.57 -14.66 -9.65
N GLN A 58 -27.39 -15.98 -9.79
CA GLN A 58 -27.63 -16.97 -8.74
C GLN A 58 -26.34 -17.41 -8.03
N ASN A 59 -25.21 -17.31 -8.73
CA ASN A 59 -23.93 -17.89 -8.28
C ASN A 59 -22.89 -16.85 -7.86
N LEU A 60 -23.11 -15.56 -8.14
CA LEU A 60 -22.23 -14.48 -7.73
C LEU A 60 -22.90 -13.59 -6.68
N PRO A 61 -22.14 -13.12 -5.68
CA PRO A 61 -22.60 -12.07 -4.79
C PRO A 61 -22.95 -10.80 -5.57
N GLN A 62 -23.99 -10.08 -5.15
CA GLN A 62 -24.44 -8.85 -5.80
C GLN A 62 -23.35 -7.79 -5.95
N TRP A 63 -22.43 -7.70 -5.00
CA TRP A 63 -21.32 -6.75 -5.06
C TRP A 63 -20.27 -7.09 -6.14
N LEU A 64 -20.22 -8.33 -6.61
CA LEU A 64 -19.27 -8.82 -7.63
C LEU A 64 -19.90 -8.88 -9.02
N LEU A 65 -21.22 -9.02 -9.07
CA LEU A 65 -22.00 -9.20 -10.29
C LEU A 65 -21.83 -8.03 -11.27
N SER A 66 -21.82 -6.78 -10.79
CA SER A 66 -21.65 -5.59 -11.65
C SER A 66 -20.30 -5.60 -12.36
N SER A 67 -19.21 -5.81 -11.62
CA SER A 67 -17.85 -5.87 -12.16
C SER A 67 -17.66 -7.06 -13.11
N TYR A 68 -18.25 -8.22 -12.80
CA TYR A 68 -18.23 -9.39 -13.69
C TYR A 68 -18.86 -9.06 -15.05
N ARG A 69 -20.03 -8.43 -15.05
CA ARG A 69 -20.75 -8.07 -16.29
C ARG A 69 -19.97 -7.10 -17.16
N ASP A 70 -19.41 -6.08 -16.53
CA ASP A 70 -18.67 -5.04 -17.25
C ASP A 70 -17.40 -5.58 -17.89
N LEU A 71 -16.71 -6.53 -17.25
CA LEU A 71 -15.46 -7.09 -17.73
C LEU A 71 -15.63 -8.31 -18.66
N TYR A 72 -16.64 -9.15 -18.43
CA TYR A 72 -16.74 -10.46 -19.09
C TYR A 72 -17.99 -10.65 -19.97
N GLU A 73 -19.06 -9.88 -19.77
CA GLU A 73 -20.26 -9.94 -20.63
C GLU A 73 -20.30 -8.82 -21.67
N LYS A 74 -19.74 -7.63 -21.37
CA LYS A 74 -19.74 -6.46 -22.27
C LYS A 74 -18.50 -6.34 -23.16
N ALA A 75 -17.44 -7.10 -22.90
CA ALA A 75 -16.25 -7.11 -23.75
C ALA A 75 -16.60 -7.69 -25.13
N PRO A 76 -16.15 -7.07 -26.25
CA PRO A 76 -16.44 -7.61 -27.57
C PRO A 76 -15.85 -9.02 -27.69
N ALA A 77 -16.71 -9.99 -27.99
CA ALA A 77 -16.32 -11.39 -28.16
C ALA A 77 -15.25 -11.50 -29.25
N VAL A 78 -14.00 -11.73 -28.84
CA VAL A 78 -12.94 -12.07 -29.79
C VAL A 78 -13.20 -13.51 -30.22
N GLN A 79 -13.75 -13.64 -31.43
CA GLN A 79 -13.93 -14.94 -32.07
C GLN A 79 -12.59 -15.64 -32.23
N PRO A 80 -12.49 -16.95 -31.97
CA PRO A 80 -11.30 -17.71 -32.31
C PRO A 80 -11.36 -18.04 -33.80
N THR A 81 -10.50 -17.43 -34.60
CA THR A 81 -10.25 -17.85 -35.98
C THR A 81 -8.76 -17.94 -36.28
N PRO A 82 -8.36 -18.80 -37.23
CA PRO A 82 -7.24 -19.72 -37.08
C PRO A 82 -5.95 -19.21 -37.76
N GLN A 83 -4.83 -19.86 -37.39
CA GLN A 83 -3.47 -19.89 -37.95
C GLN A 83 -3.23 -19.22 -39.32
N VAL A 84 -2.10 -18.52 -39.54
CA VAL A 84 -0.81 -18.94 -40.18
C VAL A 84 -0.17 -17.63 -40.77
N PRO A 85 1.14 -17.44 -41.11
CA PRO A 85 2.42 -18.13 -40.86
C PRO A 85 3.54 -17.26 -40.20
N GLN A 86 4.60 -17.95 -39.76
CA GLN A 86 5.93 -17.40 -39.48
C GLN A 86 6.53 -16.68 -40.70
N ASP A 87 6.90 -15.40 -40.53
CA ASP A 87 8.23 -14.84 -40.86
C ASP A 87 8.17 -13.31 -40.72
N SER A 88 8.72 -12.79 -39.61
CA SER A 88 9.30 -11.45 -39.51
C SER A 88 9.95 -11.37 -38.13
N ALA A 89 11.26 -11.10 -38.12
CA ALA A 89 12.02 -10.86 -36.90
C ALA A 89 11.34 -9.74 -36.08
N PRO A 90 11.25 -9.85 -34.75
CA PRO A 90 10.65 -8.80 -33.95
C PRO A 90 11.55 -7.56 -34.00
N GLU A 91 11.04 -6.48 -34.61
CA GLU A 91 11.46 -5.13 -34.29
C GLU A 91 11.37 -4.94 -32.77
N PRO A 92 12.32 -4.24 -32.12
CA PRO A 92 12.26 -4.00 -30.69
C PRO A 92 10.95 -3.29 -30.37
N ALA A 93 10.10 -3.98 -29.60
CA ALA A 93 8.82 -3.49 -29.15
C ALA A 93 9.02 -2.11 -28.52
N GLN A 94 8.45 -1.08 -29.15
CA GLN A 94 8.35 0.24 -28.57
C GLN A 94 7.62 0.08 -27.24
N ALA A 95 8.30 0.42 -26.15
CA ALA A 95 7.71 0.40 -24.81
C ALA A 95 6.43 1.24 -24.86
N PHE A 96 5.29 0.58 -24.70
CA PHE A 96 4.03 1.26 -24.43
C PHE A 96 4.18 1.93 -23.06
N ASN A 97 4.62 3.18 -23.04
CA ASN A 97 4.53 4.04 -21.87
C ASN A 97 3.04 4.27 -21.59
N LEU A 98 2.46 3.42 -20.75
CA LEU A 98 1.19 3.73 -20.11
C LEU A 98 1.41 5.00 -19.28
N PRO A 99 0.48 5.96 -19.31
CA PRO A 99 0.58 7.14 -18.45
C PRO A 99 0.58 6.68 -16.99
N GLU A 100 1.54 7.19 -16.22
CA GLU A 100 1.59 6.96 -14.78
C GLU A 100 0.23 7.33 -14.16
N PRO A 101 -0.26 6.54 -13.18
CA PRO A 101 -1.50 6.88 -12.49
C PRO A 101 -1.36 8.26 -11.85
N ASP A 102 -2.15 9.22 -12.33
CA ASP A 102 -2.22 10.56 -11.77
C ASP A 102 -3.07 10.52 -10.49
N PHE A 103 -2.41 10.58 -9.34
CA PHE A 103 -3.04 10.65 -8.03
C PHE A 103 -3.47 12.08 -7.65
N GLY A 104 -3.29 13.04 -8.56
CA GLY A 104 -3.40 14.47 -8.28
C GLY A 104 -2.23 14.99 -7.45
N PRO A 105 -2.19 16.31 -7.18
CA PRO A 105 -1.19 16.89 -6.30
C PRO A 105 -1.28 16.26 -4.91
N PHE A 106 -0.13 16.09 -4.27
CA PHE A 106 -0.11 15.70 -2.86
C PHE A 106 -0.71 16.83 -2.01
N PRO A 107 -1.47 16.53 -0.94
CA PRO A 107 -2.11 17.55 -0.12
C PRO A 107 -1.11 18.50 0.53
N ASP A 108 -1.50 19.77 0.69
CA ASP A 108 -0.63 20.80 1.29
C ASP A 108 -0.70 20.83 2.83
N SER A 109 -1.62 20.06 3.42
CA SER A 109 -1.82 19.98 4.88
C SER A 109 -2.32 18.61 5.33
N LEU A 110 -2.08 18.27 6.60
CA LEU A 110 -2.68 17.06 7.19
C LEU A 110 -4.21 17.11 7.16
N GLN A 111 -4.81 18.28 7.34
CA GLN A 111 -6.27 18.45 7.28
C GLN A 111 -6.82 18.01 5.93
N GLU A 112 -6.18 18.43 4.83
CA GLU A 112 -6.56 18.03 3.48
C GLU A 112 -6.29 16.54 3.24
N LEU A 113 -5.15 16.03 3.73
CA LEU A 113 -4.82 14.61 3.64
C LEU A 113 -5.88 13.72 4.30
N THR A 114 -6.42 14.09 5.47
CA THR A 114 -7.48 13.31 6.13
C THR A 114 -8.77 13.18 5.29
N GLN A 115 -9.00 14.12 4.37
CA GLN A 115 -10.17 14.12 3.49
C GLN A 115 -9.88 13.48 2.13
N ASN A 116 -8.60 13.25 1.81
CA ASN A 116 -8.16 12.72 0.53
C ASN A 116 -8.00 11.19 0.55
N ARG A 117 -9.12 10.49 0.26
CA ARG A 117 -9.14 9.02 0.24
C ARG A 117 -8.17 8.39 -0.77
N ILE A 118 -7.86 9.09 -1.87
CA ILE A 118 -6.94 8.58 -2.90
C ILE A 118 -5.54 8.47 -2.29
N HIS A 119 -5.02 9.55 -1.69
CA HIS A 119 -3.70 9.56 -1.06
C HIS A 119 -3.63 8.69 0.19
N LEU A 120 -4.70 8.62 0.99
CA LEU A 120 -4.76 7.70 2.14
C LEU A 120 -4.69 6.23 1.70
N ASN A 121 -5.41 5.85 0.65
CA ASN A 121 -5.36 4.48 0.12
C ASN A 121 -4.03 4.18 -0.56
N ARG A 122 -3.42 5.17 -1.23
CA ARG A 122 -2.06 5.04 -1.77
C ARG A 122 -1.04 4.78 -0.67
N MET A 123 -1.12 5.54 0.43
CA MET A 123 -0.25 5.35 1.60
C MET A 123 -0.37 3.96 2.20
N LEU A 124 -1.60 3.47 2.39
CA LEU A 124 -1.84 2.12 2.87
C LEU A 124 -1.31 1.06 1.89
N GLY A 125 -1.59 1.24 0.61
CA GLY A 125 -1.19 0.31 -0.45
C GLY A 125 0.32 0.17 -0.53
N LEU A 126 1.04 1.29 -0.63
CA LEU A 126 2.51 1.30 -0.66
C LEU A 126 3.11 0.68 0.61
N ALA A 127 2.60 1.04 1.78
CA ALA A 127 3.10 0.49 3.05
C ALA A 127 2.92 -1.04 3.12
N ASN A 128 1.77 -1.56 2.69
CA ASN A 128 1.49 -2.99 2.69
C ASN A 128 2.29 -3.75 1.64
N LEU A 129 2.43 -3.18 0.43
CA LEU A 129 3.22 -3.78 -0.64
C LEU A 129 4.70 -3.87 -0.23
N TYR A 130 5.25 -2.79 0.33
CA TYR A 130 6.62 -2.78 0.84
C TYR A 130 6.82 -3.77 2.00
N TYR A 131 5.84 -3.91 2.89
CA TYR A 131 5.90 -4.90 3.96
C TYR A 131 5.97 -6.34 3.44
N ILE A 132 5.31 -6.62 2.31
CA ILE A 132 5.29 -7.95 1.67
C ILE A 132 6.57 -8.20 0.88
N ASP A 133 7.01 -7.23 0.08
CA ASP A 133 8.20 -7.31 -0.76
C ASP A 133 9.02 -6.02 -0.68
N PRO A 134 9.96 -5.91 0.27
CA PRO A 134 10.80 -4.73 0.43
C PRO A 134 11.88 -4.61 -0.65
N GLU A 135 12.09 -5.65 -1.48
CA GLU A 135 13.09 -5.62 -2.56
C GLU A 135 12.55 -4.95 -3.83
N ASP A 136 11.24 -4.71 -3.91
CA ASP A 136 10.62 -3.92 -4.97
C ASP A 136 11.06 -2.45 -4.87
N ARG A 137 12.00 -2.06 -5.74
CA ARG A 137 12.60 -0.73 -5.76
C ARG A 137 11.64 0.37 -6.17
N GLU A 138 10.63 0.07 -6.99
CA GLU A 138 9.64 1.08 -7.39
C GLU A 138 8.75 1.44 -6.20
N ILE A 139 8.22 0.42 -5.52
CA ILE A 139 7.41 0.60 -4.31
C ILE A 139 8.22 1.28 -3.19
N ALA A 140 9.47 0.86 -2.98
CA ALA A 140 10.36 1.49 -2.01
C ALA A 140 10.57 2.99 -2.34
N SER A 141 10.86 3.31 -3.61
CA SER A 141 11.10 4.69 -4.02
C SER A 141 9.89 5.60 -3.81
N GLU A 142 8.68 5.12 -4.13
CA GLU A 142 7.45 5.88 -3.90
C GLU A 142 7.15 6.04 -2.41
N LEU A 143 7.37 4.98 -1.61
CA LEU A 143 7.14 5.03 -0.18
C LEU A 143 8.11 6.00 0.52
N LEU A 144 9.34 6.13 0.03
CA LEU A 144 10.33 7.10 0.52
C LEU A 144 9.92 8.55 0.23
N LEU A 145 9.41 8.84 -0.97
CA LEU A 145 8.86 10.15 -1.30
C LEU A 145 7.67 10.48 -0.39
N LEU A 146 6.75 9.52 -0.22
CA LEU A 146 5.60 9.70 0.65
C LEU A 146 6.01 9.91 2.12
N ARG A 147 7.03 9.20 2.60
CA ARG A 147 7.58 9.37 3.96
C ARG A 147 8.07 10.81 4.15
N ARG A 148 8.76 11.37 3.16
CA ARG A 148 9.24 12.75 3.16
C ARG A 148 8.09 13.75 3.21
N ASP A 149 7.15 13.63 2.29
CA ASP A 149 6.04 14.59 2.17
C ASP A 149 5.17 14.57 3.44
N LEU A 150 4.85 13.37 3.93
CA LEU A 150 4.14 13.20 5.19
C LEU A 150 4.89 13.83 6.36
N SER A 151 6.21 13.63 6.44
CA SER A 151 7.02 14.24 7.50
C SER A 151 6.98 15.76 7.49
N GLN A 152 6.92 16.38 6.31
CA GLN A 152 6.78 17.83 6.18
C GLN A 152 5.39 18.30 6.64
N LEU A 153 4.32 17.61 6.24
CA LEU A 153 2.96 17.92 6.71
C LEU A 153 2.84 17.81 8.23
N ILE A 154 3.42 16.76 8.83
CA ILE A 154 3.43 16.57 10.28
C ILE A 154 4.16 17.74 10.96
N ARG A 155 5.31 18.17 10.44
CA ARG A 155 6.05 19.30 11.03
C ARG A 155 5.31 20.64 10.94
N ALA A 156 4.56 20.86 9.87
CA ALA A 156 3.82 22.09 9.64
C ALA A 156 2.49 22.15 10.43
N CYS A 157 1.99 21.00 10.90
CA CYS A 157 0.74 20.91 11.63
C CYS A 157 0.84 21.51 13.05
N PRO A 158 -0.12 22.33 13.51
CA PRO A 158 -0.21 22.72 14.91
C PRO A 158 -0.32 21.49 15.83
N GLU A 159 0.51 21.43 16.87
CA GLU A 159 0.63 20.25 17.74
C GLU A 159 -0.72 19.87 18.38
N GLU A 160 -1.56 20.86 18.69
CA GLU A 160 -2.85 20.68 19.34
C GLU A 160 -3.87 19.93 18.46
N GLN A 161 -3.70 19.97 17.13
CA GLN A 161 -4.60 19.30 16.18
C GLN A 161 -4.25 17.82 15.97
N LEU A 162 -3.04 17.39 16.35
CA LEU A 162 -2.54 16.04 16.06
C LEU A 162 -3.46 14.96 16.61
N SER A 163 -3.99 15.13 17.82
CA SER A 163 -4.86 14.13 18.45
C SER A 163 -6.14 13.88 17.64
N GLU A 164 -6.76 14.93 17.12
CA GLU A 164 -8.00 14.83 16.35
C GLU A 164 -7.72 14.25 14.96
N LEU A 165 -6.62 14.67 14.32
CA LEU A 165 -6.20 14.16 13.02
C LEU A 165 -5.85 12.66 13.07
N TRP A 166 -5.13 12.22 14.10
CA TRP A 166 -4.79 10.80 14.28
C TRP A 166 -5.98 9.91 14.66
N ALA A 167 -7.09 10.49 15.13
CA ALA A 167 -8.32 9.75 15.36
C ALA A 167 -9.10 9.42 14.06
N THR A 168 -8.66 9.96 12.91
CA THR A 168 -9.22 9.64 11.59
C THR A 168 -8.50 8.45 10.94
N ASP A 169 -8.98 8.02 9.77
CA ASP A 169 -8.35 6.97 8.95
C ASP A 169 -6.87 7.25 8.64
N MET A 170 -6.46 8.53 8.63
CA MET A 170 -5.07 8.93 8.43
C MET A 170 -4.13 8.33 9.49
N GLY A 171 -4.55 8.29 10.76
CA GLY A 171 -3.76 7.71 11.84
C GLY A 171 -3.47 6.23 11.60
N GLU A 172 -4.47 5.46 11.17
CA GLU A 172 -4.29 4.05 10.80
C GLU A 172 -3.28 3.88 9.65
N ARG A 173 -3.34 4.78 8.64
CA ARG A 173 -2.46 4.70 7.46
C ARG A 173 -1.03 5.10 7.81
N TYR A 174 -0.87 6.10 8.68
CA TYR A 174 0.42 6.46 9.26
C TYR A 174 1.02 5.26 9.99
N TRP A 175 0.25 4.55 10.82
CA TRP A 175 0.76 3.38 11.52
C TRP A 175 1.07 2.21 10.61
N ALA A 176 0.37 2.04 9.48
CA ALA A 176 0.75 1.06 8.46
C ALA A 176 2.14 1.37 7.89
N MET A 177 2.42 2.64 7.58
CA MET A 177 3.74 3.08 7.12
C MET A 177 4.82 2.86 8.20
N VAL A 178 4.55 3.19 9.46
CA VAL A 178 5.51 2.94 10.55
C VAL A 178 5.80 1.44 10.72
N ARG A 179 4.81 0.56 10.47
CA ARG A 179 4.99 -0.89 10.61
C ARG A 179 5.56 -1.56 9.35
N SER A 180 5.65 -0.86 8.21
CA SER A 180 6.10 -1.48 6.96
C SER A 180 7.58 -1.84 6.97
N GLY A 181 8.38 -1.24 7.85
CA GLY A 181 9.83 -1.43 7.90
C GLY A 181 10.63 -0.42 7.07
N VAL A 182 9.96 0.60 6.50
CA VAL A 182 10.60 1.67 5.69
C VAL A 182 11.77 2.37 6.39
N GLN A 183 11.90 2.23 7.71
CA GLN A 183 13.01 2.78 8.49
C GLN A 183 14.36 2.14 8.17
N ARG A 184 14.38 0.95 7.54
CA ARG A 184 15.61 0.26 7.10
C ARG A 184 16.20 0.81 5.81
N GLU A 185 15.41 1.56 5.03
CA GLU A 185 15.89 2.15 3.79
C GLU A 185 16.98 3.19 4.06
N PRO A 186 17.99 3.29 3.17
CA PRO A 186 19.02 4.29 3.28
C PRO A 186 18.39 5.69 3.25
N LEU A 187 18.96 6.60 4.04
CA LEU A 187 18.56 7.99 4.05
C LEU A 187 19.39 8.75 3.03
N ASP A 188 18.75 9.58 2.23
CA ASP A 188 19.45 10.57 1.44
C ASP A 188 19.84 11.79 2.30
N PRO A 189 20.65 12.74 1.79
CA PRO A 189 21.10 13.88 2.58
C PRO A 189 19.97 14.75 3.15
N PHE A 190 18.81 14.81 2.48
CA PHE A 190 17.67 15.56 2.98
C PHE A 190 17.03 14.86 4.17
N ASP A 191 16.78 13.55 4.05
CA ASP A 191 16.20 12.74 5.10
C ASP A 191 17.15 12.61 6.31
N GLU A 192 18.46 12.54 6.08
CA GLU A 192 19.47 12.60 7.14
C GLU A 192 19.43 13.93 7.91
N ALA A 193 19.37 15.06 7.19
CA ALA A 193 19.26 16.37 7.80
C ALA A 193 17.98 16.50 8.65
N LEU A 194 16.87 16.00 8.12
CA LEU A 194 15.59 15.95 8.82
C LEU A 194 15.68 15.09 10.09
N LYS A 195 16.21 13.86 9.99
CA LYS A 195 16.41 12.97 11.15
C LYS A 195 17.27 13.61 12.23
N ASN A 196 18.34 14.30 11.84
CA ASN A 196 19.23 15.01 12.76
C ASN A 196 18.53 16.19 13.45
N GLU A 197 17.73 16.97 12.71
CA GLU A 197 16.93 18.07 13.27
C GLU A 197 15.93 17.55 14.32
N ILE A 198 15.19 16.50 13.97
CA ILE A 198 14.22 15.87 14.88
C ILE A 198 14.90 15.33 16.14
N THR A 199 16.06 14.69 15.98
CA THR A 199 16.84 14.17 17.10
C THR A 199 17.26 15.29 18.05
N ARG A 200 17.77 16.41 17.51
CA ARG A 200 18.09 17.61 18.29
C ARG A 200 16.87 18.16 19.03
N ARG A 201 15.72 18.23 18.36
CA ARG A 201 14.47 18.74 18.94
C ARG A 201 13.93 17.88 20.09
N LEU A 202 14.22 16.58 20.07
CA LEU A 202 13.81 15.65 21.12
C LEU A 202 14.82 15.53 22.27
N GLN A 203 16.00 16.16 22.18
CA GLN A 203 17.03 16.10 23.20
C GLN A 203 16.86 17.20 24.27
N PRO A 204 16.63 16.84 25.55
CA PRO A 204 16.51 17.81 26.63
C PRO A 204 17.77 18.67 26.82
N GLN A 205 18.95 18.09 26.58
CA GLN A 205 20.24 18.80 26.71
C GLN A 205 20.41 19.95 25.70
N GLN A 206 19.64 19.96 24.62
CA GLN A 206 19.67 21.00 23.58
C GLN A 206 18.46 21.95 23.69
N GLY A 207 17.75 21.95 24.83
CA GLY A 207 16.57 22.79 25.07
C GLY A 207 15.27 22.25 24.46
N GLY A 208 15.29 21.02 23.94
CA GLY A 208 14.13 20.33 23.41
C GLY A 208 13.52 19.33 24.40
N GLY A 209 12.94 18.26 23.86
CA GLY A 209 12.35 17.17 24.62
C GLY A 209 10.83 17.30 24.81
N PHE A 210 10.23 16.24 25.35
CA PHE A 210 8.79 16.19 25.61
C PHE A 210 8.36 17.30 26.56
N GLY A 211 7.24 17.95 26.25
CA GLY A 211 6.75 19.14 26.94
C GLY A 211 7.21 20.47 26.33
N THR A 212 8.02 20.45 25.26
CA THR A 212 8.33 21.65 24.46
C THR A 212 7.45 21.73 23.21
N PRO A 213 7.15 22.94 22.68
CA PRO A 213 6.34 23.08 21.47
C PRO A 213 6.94 22.35 20.25
N GLY A 214 6.11 21.61 19.55
CA GLY A 214 6.43 20.75 18.41
C GLY A 214 7.10 19.43 18.79
N ALA A 215 7.15 19.04 20.07
CA ALA A 215 7.79 17.79 20.49
C ALA A 215 7.02 16.57 19.98
N LEU A 216 5.68 16.60 20.00
CA LEU A 216 4.89 15.50 19.46
C LEU A 216 5.01 15.39 17.94
N ASN A 217 5.02 16.51 17.22
CA ASN A 217 5.29 16.51 15.77
C ASN A 217 6.65 15.87 15.48
N ALA A 218 7.69 16.29 16.20
CA ALA A 218 9.02 15.74 16.05
C ALA A 218 9.06 14.23 16.34
N PHE A 219 8.36 13.79 17.39
CA PHE A 219 8.32 12.39 17.76
C PHE A 219 7.59 11.52 16.72
N LEU A 220 6.47 11.98 16.17
CA LEU A 220 5.78 11.28 15.07
C LEU A 220 6.65 11.20 13.82
N VAL A 221 7.39 12.26 13.49
CA VAL A 221 8.36 12.19 12.40
C VAL A 221 9.47 11.20 12.71
N ALA A 222 10.01 11.19 13.94
CA ALA A 222 11.05 10.25 14.34
C ALA A 222 10.65 8.78 14.10
N MET A 223 9.40 8.41 14.38
CA MET A 223 8.89 7.04 14.17
C MET A 223 8.96 6.57 12.71
N LEU A 224 9.04 7.47 11.73
CA LEU A 224 9.22 7.15 10.32
C LEU A 224 10.69 6.90 9.92
N PHE A 225 11.65 7.27 10.76
CA PHE A 225 13.10 7.24 10.46
C PHE A 225 13.94 6.39 11.43
N PHE A 226 13.39 6.04 12.59
CA PHE A 226 14.05 5.21 13.58
C PHE A 226 13.46 3.80 13.53
N GLU A 227 14.33 2.80 13.40
CA GLU A 227 13.87 1.42 13.40
C GLU A 227 13.16 1.09 14.72
N PRO A 228 12.05 0.35 14.69
CA PRO A 228 11.43 -0.17 15.90
C PRO A 228 12.44 -0.95 16.76
N GLY A 229 12.44 -0.69 18.07
CA GLY A 229 13.46 -1.18 19.01
C GLY A 229 14.61 -0.19 19.27
N SER A 230 14.87 0.77 18.38
CA SER A 230 16.00 1.74 18.52
C SER A 230 15.65 3.01 19.29
N MET A 231 14.35 3.29 19.49
CA MET A 231 13.86 4.52 20.10
C MET A 231 13.28 4.25 21.49
N GLN A 232 13.99 4.72 22.52
CA GLN A 232 13.57 4.61 23.93
C GLN A 232 13.17 5.97 24.49
N VAL A 233 12.00 6.02 25.12
CA VAL A 233 11.49 7.21 25.81
C VAL A 233 11.42 6.92 27.30
N ASP A 234 12.35 7.48 28.08
CA ASP A 234 12.34 7.35 29.53
C ASP A 234 11.06 7.93 30.12
N GLY A 235 10.32 7.13 30.88
CA GLY A 235 9.05 7.55 31.47
C GLY A 235 7.97 7.88 30.43
N ALA A 236 7.92 7.12 29.32
CA ALA A 236 6.97 7.30 28.22
C ALA A 236 5.53 7.54 28.68
N SER A 237 5.05 6.80 29.69
CA SER A 237 3.70 6.94 30.25
C SER A 237 3.39 8.32 30.84
N SER A 238 4.41 9.07 31.25
CA SER A 238 4.28 10.44 31.78
C SER A 238 4.50 11.53 30.73
N LYS A 239 5.03 11.17 29.55
CA LYS A 239 5.47 12.12 28.50
C LYS A 239 4.64 12.05 27.23
N LEU A 240 4.10 10.87 26.91
CA LEU A 240 3.30 10.65 25.70
C LEU A 240 1.81 10.76 26.02
N PRO A 241 1.01 11.36 25.12
CA PRO A 241 -0.44 11.38 25.29
C PRO A 241 -1.01 9.97 25.14
N GLY A 242 -2.15 9.74 25.79
CA GLY A 242 -2.78 8.41 25.84
C GLY A 242 -3.15 7.81 24.48
N TRP A 243 -3.38 8.64 23.46
CA TRP A 243 -3.66 8.18 22.09
C TRP A 243 -2.41 7.66 21.36
N LEU A 244 -1.21 8.11 21.77
CA LEU A 244 0.06 7.77 21.12
C LEU A 244 0.80 6.65 21.83
N LEU A 245 0.72 6.63 23.17
CA LEU A 245 1.45 5.69 24.03
C LEU A 245 1.27 4.21 23.63
N PRO A 246 0.04 3.68 23.40
CA PRO A 246 -0.14 2.27 23.09
C PRO A 246 0.55 1.85 21.79
N HIS A 247 0.54 2.72 20.78
CA HIS A 247 1.20 2.45 19.49
C HIS A 247 2.72 2.52 19.62
N TYR A 248 3.24 3.50 20.35
CA TYR A 248 4.67 3.57 20.66
C TYR A 248 5.13 2.29 21.36
N GLU A 249 4.42 1.87 22.41
CA GLU A 249 4.78 0.67 23.18
C GLU A 249 4.72 -0.59 22.33
N GLN A 250 3.68 -0.73 21.50
CA GLN A 250 3.49 -1.87 20.61
C GLN A 250 4.64 -1.99 19.60
N ILE A 251 5.05 -0.87 19.00
CA ILE A 251 5.98 -0.85 17.87
C ILE A 251 7.42 -0.80 18.36
N PHE A 252 7.76 0.15 19.25
CA PHE A 252 9.16 0.50 19.52
C PHE A 252 9.79 -0.21 20.70
N LEU A 253 9.02 -0.86 21.59
CA LEU A 253 9.61 -1.64 22.68
C LEU A 253 10.09 -3.03 22.25
N LYS A 254 9.69 -3.49 21.06
CA LYS A 254 10.15 -4.74 20.46
C LYS A 254 10.87 -4.44 19.15
N PRO A 255 12.00 -5.09 18.85
CA PRO A 255 12.62 -5.01 17.53
C PRO A 255 11.65 -5.52 16.45
N LEU A 256 11.75 -4.98 15.22
CA LEU A 256 11.09 -5.60 14.07
C LEU A 256 11.59 -7.04 13.91
N GLU A 257 10.67 -8.01 13.86
CA GLU A 257 11.01 -9.36 13.44
C GLU A 257 11.59 -9.31 12.02
N THR A 258 12.72 -9.97 11.81
CA THR A 258 13.30 -10.11 10.47
C THR A 258 12.40 -11.09 9.71
N PRO A 259 11.84 -10.73 8.54
CA PRO A 259 11.18 -11.71 7.70
C PRO A 259 12.17 -12.84 7.42
N GLN A 260 11.75 -14.09 7.63
CA GLN A 260 12.59 -15.24 7.32
C GLN A 260 12.90 -15.21 5.82
N ALA A 261 14.19 -15.18 5.50
CA ALA A 261 14.72 -15.25 4.14
C ALA A 261 14.39 -16.58 3.44
#